data_AF-A0A970UMN0-F1
#
_entry.id   AF-A0A970UMN0-F1
#
_cell.length_a   1.000
_cell.length_b   1.000
_cell.length_c   1.000
_cell.angle_alpha   90.00
_cell.angle_beta   90.00
_cell.angle_gamma   90.00
#
_symmetry.space_group_name_H-M   'P 1'
#
loop_
_entity.id
_entity.type
_entity.pdbx_description
1 polymer ?
#
loop_
_entity_poly.entity_id
_entity_poly.type
_entity_poly.pdbx_seq_one_letter_code
_entity_poly.pdbx_strand_id
1 'polypeptide(L)'
;MAREKKKEAINKALLKKAMGYTVKESCVEYVIDENGSKKPIRGKLQTKYYPPDIAALKAYLEINGDERPLESLSDEELEAERIRLLAELNKSGRQENE
;
A
#
# COMPACT_ATOMS: atom_id res chain seq x y z
N MET A 1 23.36 6.58 -7.84
CA MET A 1 23.17 5.67 -6.67
C MET A 1 22.13 6.19 -5.68
N ALA A 2 22.33 7.31 -4.96
CA ALA A 2 21.38 7.80 -3.96
C ALA A 2 20.00 8.23 -4.54
N ARG A 3 20.01 8.82 -5.74
CA ARG A 3 18.78 9.23 -6.45
C ARG A 3 17.89 8.04 -6.83
N GLU A 4 18.50 6.95 -7.26
CA GLU A 4 17.80 5.73 -7.68
C GLU A 4 17.13 5.04 -6.48
N LYS A 5 17.89 4.87 -5.38
CA LYS A 5 17.34 4.34 -4.12
C LYS A 5 16.17 5.17 -3.60
N LYS A 6 16.21 6.49 -3.76
CA LYS A 6 15.12 7.38 -3.37
C LYS A 6 13.88 7.16 -4.22
N LYS A 7 14.04 7.00 -5.54
CA LYS A 7 12.94 6.70 -6.47
C LYS A 7 12.27 5.38 -6.12
N GLU A 8 13.05 4.33 -5.88
CA GLU A 8 12.56 3.02 -5.48
C GLU A 8 11.78 3.07 -4.15
N ALA A 9 12.31 3.80 -3.15
CA ALA A 9 11.62 4.00 -1.87
C ALA A 9 10.28 4.73 -2.02
N ILE A 10 10.21 5.72 -2.91
CA ILE A 10 8.97 6.45 -3.23
C ILE A 10 7.97 5.52 -3.90
N ASN A 11 8.39 4.76 -4.92
CA ASN A 11 7.50 3.82 -5.62
C ASN A 11 6.92 2.78 -4.66
N LYS A 12 7.75 2.23 -3.76
CA LYS A 12 7.30 1.29 -2.74
C LYS A 12 6.29 1.91 -1.76
N ALA A 13 6.52 3.15 -1.34
CA ALA A 13 5.59 3.87 -0.47
C ALA A 13 4.26 4.15 -1.18
N LEU A 14 4.32 4.51 -2.47
CA LEU A 14 3.16 4.77 -3.30
C LEU A 14 2.29 3.52 -3.48
N LEU A 15 2.92 2.38 -3.82
CA LEU A 15 2.25 1.09 -3.94
C LEU A 15 1.61 0.66 -2.60
N LYS A 16 2.34 0.81 -1.49
CA LYS A 16 1.81 0.51 -0.16
C LYS A 16 0.57 1.33 0.17
N LYS A 17 0.55 2.61 -0.21
CA LYS A 17 -0.61 3.48 -0.03
C LYS A 17 -1.77 3.09 -0.97
N ALA A 18 -1.46 2.77 -2.22
CA ALA A 18 -2.43 2.34 -3.22
C ALA A 18 -3.19 1.09 -2.79
N MET A 19 -2.51 0.10 -2.21
CA MET A 19 -3.11 -1.17 -1.76
C MET A 19 -3.75 -1.10 -0.37
N GLY A 20 -3.57 0.01 0.36
CA GLY A 20 -3.92 0.08 1.77
C GLY A 20 -2.94 -0.70 2.66
N TYR A 21 -2.90 -0.36 3.94
CA TYR A 21 -1.98 -0.99 4.88
C TYR A 21 -2.42 -0.80 6.33
N THR A 22 -1.96 -1.69 7.19
CA THR A 22 -2.15 -1.61 8.64
C THR A 22 -0.85 -1.21 9.31
N VAL A 23 -0.90 -0.27 10.26
CA VAL A 23 0.23 0.14 11.09
C VAL A 23 -0.05 -0.21 12.54
N LYS A 24 0.99 -0.66 13.24
CA LYS A 24 0.98 -0.78 14.70
C LYS A 24 1.80 0.39 15.27
N GLU A 25 1.15 1.24 16.04
CA GLU A 25 1.72 2.39 16.71
C GLU A 25 1.90 2.05 18.20
N SER A 26 3.12 2.15 18.72
CA SER A 26 3.38 2.01 20.16
C SER A 26 3.58 3.40 20.78
N CYS A 27 2.70 3.77 21.69
CA CYS A 27 2.88 4.92 22.57
C CYS A 27 3.39 4.43 23.92
N VAL A 28 4.58 4.91 24.32
CA VAL A 28 5.14 4.61 25.65
C VAL A 28 5.27 5.93 26.40
N GLU A 29 4.56 6.03 27.52
CA GLU A 29 4.66 7.16 28.45
C GLU A 29 5.84 6.93 29.40
N TYR A 30 6.65 7.96 29.62
CA TYR A 30 7.82 7.93 30.49
C TYR A 30 7.66 8.93 31.64
N VAL A 31 8.12 8.55 32.83
CA VAL A 31 8.33 9.45 33.96
C VAL A 31 9.81 9.60 34.24
N ILE A 32 10.20 10.73 34.81
CA ILE A 32 11.56 10.95 35.30
C ILE A 32 11.58 10.56 36.77
N ASP A 33 12.49 9.67 37.16
CA ASP A 33 12.68 9.31 38.55
C ASP A 33 13.49 10.35 39.33
N GLU A 34 13.60 10.18 40.64
CA GLU A 34 14.30 11.09 41.55
C GLU A 34 15.78 11.27 41.20
N ASN A 35 16.36 10.33 40.43
CA ASN A 35 17.74 10.36 39.95
C ASN A 35 17.87 10.90 38.52
N GLY A 36 16.80 11.45 37.95
CA GLY A 36 16.79 12.01 36.60
C GLY A 36 16.67 10.98 35.46
N SER A 37 16.46 9.70 35.77
CA SER A 37 16.38 8.62 34.78
C SER A 37 14.96 8.42 34.27
N LYS A 38 14.82 8.17 32.96
CA LYS A 38 13.51 7.90 32.32
C LYS A 38 13.06 6.47 32.60
N LYS A 39 11.88 6.30 33.22
CA LYS A 39 11.20 5.01 33.41
C LYS A 39 9.90 4.95 32.61
N PRO A 40 9.69 3.93 31.75
CA PRO A 40 8.42 3.76 31.06
C PRO A 40 7.34 3.32 32.07
N ILE A 41 6.21 4.02 32.09
CA ILE A 41 5.10 3.73 33.03
C ILE A 41 3.92 3.03 32.37
N ARG A 42 3.70 3.29 31.08
CA ARG A 42 2.55 2.75 30.35
C ARG A 42 2.87 2.65 28.88
N GLY A 43 2.66 1.45 28.32
CA GLY A 43 2.70 1.20 26.89
C GLY A 43 1.31 0.95 26.34
N LYS A 44 0.91 1.68 25.29
CA LYS A 44 -0.30 1.44 24.51
C LYS A 44 0.09 1.05 23.09
N LEU A 45 -0.33 -0.13 22.65
CA LEU A 45 -0.22 -0.57 21.26
C LEU A 45 -1.55 -0.30 20.55
N GLN A 46 -1.52 0.49 19.49
CA GLN A 46 -2.69 0.80 18.67
C GLN A 46 -2.47 0.29 17.25
N THR A 47 -3.44 -0.45 16.73
CA THR A 47 -3.44 -0.89 15.34
C THR A 47 -4.38 0.01 14.55
N LYS A 48 -3.88 0.66 13.49
CA LYS A 48 -4.66 1.55 12.62
C LYS A 48 -4.63 1.03 11.18
N TYR A 49 -5.80 0.87 10.60
CA TYR A 49 -5.98 0.51 9.20
C TYR A 49 -6.09 1.78 8.34
N TYR A 50 -5.32 1.80 7.25
CA TYR A 50 -5.41 2.81 6.21
C TYR A 50 -5.92 2.11 4.94
N PRO A 51 -7.11 2.48 4.44
CA PRO A 51 -7.70 1.84 3.28
C PRO A 51 -6.90 2.13 1.99
N PRO A 52 -7.13 1.34 0.93
CA PRO A 52 -6.61 1.62 -0.41
C PRO A 52 -6.91 3.05 -0.88
N ASP A 53 -5.92 3.69 -1.51
CA ASP A 53 -6.02 5.06 -2.03
C ASP A 53 -5.94 5.08 -3.57
N ILE A 54 -7.05 5.42 -4.21
CA ILE A 54 -7.17 5.52 -5.67
C ILE A 54 -6.21 6.56 -6.26
N ALA A 55 -5.97 7.68 -5.58
CA ALA A 55 -5.06 8.70 -6.10
C ALA A 55 -3.62 8.18 -6.11
N ALA A 56 -3.22 7.39 -5.10
CA ALA A 56 -1.92 6.74 -5.07
C ALA A 56 -1.79 5.66 -6.15
N LEU A 57 -2.87 4.89 -6.40
CA LEU A 57 -2.90 3.88 -7.45
C LEU A 57 -2.73 4.50 -8.84
N LYS A 58 -3.46 5.58 -9.16
CA LYS A 58 -3.34 6.29 -10.45
C LYS A 58 -1.92 6.78 -10.69
N ALA A 59 -1.34 7.48 -9.71
CA ALA A 59 0.03 7.95 -9.80
C ALA A 59 1.04 6.80 -9.97
N TYR A 60 0.80 5.65 -9.33
CA TYR A 60 1.65 4.48 -9.49
C TYR A 60 1.59 3.91 -10.92
N LEU A 61 0.39 3.80 -11.50
CA LEU A 61 0.17 3.32 -12.86
C LEU A 61 0.70 4.29 -13.91
N GLU A 62 0.61 5.60 -13.70
CA GLU A 62 1.21 6.58 -14.60
C GLU A 62 2.75 6.49 -14.65
N ILE A 63 3.37 6.08 -13.53
CA ILE A 63 4.83 5.98 -13.42
C ILE A 63 5.34 4.60 -13.88
N ASN A 64 4.59 3.53 -13.64
CA ASN A 64 5.04 2.14 -13.78
C ASN A 64 4.14 1.26 -14.67
N GLY A 65 3.05 1.80 -15.20
CA GLY A 65 2.11 1.09 -16.07
C GLY A 65 2.72 0.75 -17.43
N ASP A 66 2.05 -0.14 -18.14
CA ASP A 66 2.50 -0.61 -19.46
C ASP A 66 2.62 0.55 -20.46
N GLU A 67 3.64 0.46 -21.32
CA GLU A 67 3.89 1.46 -22.36
C GLU A 67 2.78 1.52 -23.42
N ARG A 68 1.90 0.51 -23.48
CA ARG A 68 0.73 0.48 -24.37
C ARG A 68 -0.51 0.95 -23.61
N PRO A 69 -1.04 2.14 -23.93
CA PRO A 69 -2.25 2.66 -23.30
C PRO A 69 -3.45 1.76 -23.62
N LEU A 70 -4.40 1.63 -22.69
CA LEU A 70 -5.65 0.89 -22.90
C LEU A 70 -6.41 1.39 -24.13
N GLU A 71 -6.28 2.69 -24.42
CA GLU A 71 -6.89 3.35 -25.58
C GLU A 71 -6.32 2.87 -26.92
N SER A 72 -5.20 2.14 -26.92
CA SER A 72 -4.56 1.60 -28.12
C SER A 72 -4.95 0.17 -28.46
N LEU A 73 -5.73 -0.49 -27.60
CA LEU A 73 -6.19 -1.88 -27.79
C LEU A 73 -7.42 -1.93 -28.70
N SER A 74 -7.54 -3.00 -29.49
CA SER A 74 -8.76 -3.27 -30.27
C SER A 74 -9.92 -3.69 -29.37
N ASP A 75 -11.15 -3.65 -29.89
CA ASP A 75 -12.34 -4.12 -29.16
C ASP A 75 -12.20 -5.60 -28.73
N GLU A 76 -11.63 -6.44 -29.59
CA GLU A 76 -11.36 -7.85 -29.27
C GLU A 76 -10.32 -8.02 -28.17
N GLU A 77 -9.26 -7.21 -28.17
CA GLU A 77 -8.22 -7.22 -27.13
C GLU A 77 -8.77 -6.71 -25.79
N LEU A 78 -9.61 -5.67 -25.81
CA LEU A 78 -10.27 -5.14 -24.62
C LEU A 78 -11.23 -6.17 -24.00
N GLU A 79 -12.00 -6.89 -24.81
CA GLU A 79 -12.89 -7.94 -24.30
C GLU A 79 -12.09 -9.10 -23.71
N ALA A 80 -10.97 -9.50 -24.33
CA ALA A 80 -10.09 -10.52 -23.79
C ALA A 80 -9.48 -10.11 -22.43
N GLU A 81 -9.01 -8.87 -22.32
CA GLU A 81 -8.45 -8.33 -21.07
C GLU A 81 -9.53 -8.21 -19.99
N ARG A 82 -10.74 -7.77 -20.35
CA ARG A 82 -11.90 -7.76 -19.45
C ARG A 82 -12.21 -9.14 -18.89
N ILE A 83 -12.27 -10.17 -19.74
CA ILE A 83 -12.51 -11.56 -19.31
C ILE A 83 -11.40 -12.03 -18.37
N ARG A 84 -10.14 -11.74 -18.68
CA ARG A 84 -8.98 -12.07 -17.83
C ARG A 84 -9.10 -11.45 -16.43
N LEU A 85 -9.37 -10.15 -16.37
CA LEU A 85 -9.49 -9.40 -15.11
C LEU A 85 -10.66 -9.90 -14.26
N LEU A 86 -11.81 -10.19 -14.86
CA LEU A 86 -12.96 -10.77 -14.15
C LEU A 86 -12.63 -12.16 -13.59
N ALA A 87 -11.86 -12.97 -14.32
CA ALA A 87 -11.42 -14.27 -13.83
C ALA A 87 -10.45 -14.15 -12.64
N GLU A 88 -9.56 -13.16 -12.65
CA GLU A 88 -8.66 -12.86 -11.52
C GLU A 88 -9.45 -12.40 -10.28
N LEU A 89 -10.38 -11.46 -10.43
CA LEU A 89 -11.22 -10.97 -9.34
C LEU A 89 -12.04 -12.08 -8.68
N ASN A 90 -12.59 -12.99 -9.48
CA ASN A 90 -13.34 -14.14 -8.99
C ASN A 90 -12.46 -15.16 -8.24
N LYS A 91 -11.16 -15.24 -8.56
CA LYS A 91 -10.21 -16.07 -7.81
C LYS A 91 -9.85 -15.42 -6.47
N SER A 92 -9.59 -14.10 -6.45
CA SER A 92 -9.23 -13.40 -5.21
C SER A 92 -10.38 -13.33 -4.20
N GLY A 93 -11.63 -13.14 -4.65
CA GLY A 93 -12.80 -13.15 -3.75
C GLY A 93 -13.13 -14.51 -3.13
N ARG A 94 -12.59 -15.61 -3.69
CA ARG A 94 -12.74 -16.96 -3.13
C ARG A 94 -11.76 -17.26 -1.99
N GLN A 95 -10.58 -16.63 -1.97
CA GLN A 95 -9.56 -16.87 -0.95
C GLN A 95 -9.85 -16.21 0.41
N GLU A 96 -10.82 -15.29 0.49
CA GLU A 96 -11.24 -14.67 1.76
C GLU A 96 -12.31 -15.46 2.53
N ASN A 97 -12.83 -16.57 1.95
CA ASN A 97 -13.95 -17.35 2.51
C ASN A 97 -13.61 -18.81 2.85
N GLU A 98 -12.33 -19.19 2.87
CA GLU A 98 -11.81 -20.48 3.37
C GLU A 98 -10.87 -20.26 4.56
#